data_AF-A0A8J5IGS0-F1
#
_entry.id   AF-A0A8J5IGS0-F1
#
_cell.length_a   1.000
_cell.length_b   1.000
_cell.length_c   1.000
_cell.angle_alpha   90.00
_cell.angle_beta   90.00
_cell.angle_gamma   90.00
#
_symmetry.space_group_name_H-M   'P 1'
#
loop_
_entity.id
_entity.type
_entity.pdbx_description
1 polymer ?
#
loop_
_entity_poly.entity_id
_entity_poly.type
_entity_poly.pdbx_seq_one_letter_code
_entity_poly.pdbx_strand_id
1 'polypeptide(L)'
;MWKSHGESKDDVNEMLNLYAWSHDFSNNPLLSTWVSYMNTIITDNPSKLSTLISTLETRFSDRPLLQILERAKKFLRMESAAAKLQTEKMQTIFASKISPKEAFHVLGLYTMGDSVLSNTVLKEWKGYVKIYNKANPQQRESWFEPLRIYYQHIERMIEAAKQNPTTAEMTKKAENAHHNYWLDQGKAPSDVFPFLFPKKLTEDILATPTFGIWTKYLENYNKQYPEQKTTMIDRLRANYNDLNILSMLNAEKNDRGMDKLVDDLKNAMVAKWVVTGEKLADLQLRFSHVKNGDEMIQRFKELKKVSENTS
;
A
#
# COMPACT_ATOMS: atom_id res chain seq x y z
N MET A 1 -1.48 -35.35 16.98
CA MET A 1 -0.21 -36.01 17.31
C MET A 1 0.30 -35.59 18.70
N TRP A 2 0.63 -34.33 18.99
CA TRP A 2 1.04 -33.94 20.36
C TRP A 2 -0.04 -34.19 21.42
N LYS A 3 -1.31 -33.88 21.11
CA LYS A 3 -2.47 -34.17 21.98
C LYS A 3 -2.65 -35.67 22.28
N SER A 4 -2.33 -36.55 21.32
CA SER A 4 -2.49 -38.00 21.51
C SER A 4 -1.32 -38.62 22.29
N HIS A 5 -0.21 -37.88 22.48
CA HIS A 5 0.97 -38.33 23.22
C HIS A 5 1.07 -37.72 24.64
N GLY A 6 0.13 -36.85 25.04
CA GLY A 6 0.12 -36.27 26.40
C GLY A 6 1.22 -35.25 26.66
N GLU A 7 1.88 -34.73 25.61
CA GLU A 7 2.97 -33.76 25.71
C GLU A 7 2.55 -32.54 26.56
N SER A 8 3.40 -32.17 27.52
CA SER A 8 3.15 -31.02 28.38
C SER A 8 3.35 -29.70 27.63
N LYS A 9 2.95 -28.59 28.26
CA LYS A 9 3.19 -27.26 27.72
C LYS A 9 4.69 -26.99 27.49
N ASP A 10 5.55 -27.51 28.36
CA ASP A 10 6.99 -27.29 28.29
C ASP A 10 7.63 -28.17 27.20
N ASP A 11 7.16 -29.41 27.02
CA ASP A 11 7.61 -30.32 25.94
C ASP A 11 7.29 -29.75 24.55
N VAL A 12 6.09 -29.18 24.36
CA VAL A 12 5.73 -28.54 23.08
C VAL A 12 6.50 -27.22 22.88
N ASN A 13 6.86 -26.52 23.96
CA ASN A 13 7.68 -25.31 23.89
C ASN A 13 9.12 -25.62 23.44
N GLU A 14 9.68 -26.73 23.92
CA GLU A 14 10.99 -27.26 23.57
C GLU A 14 11.00 -27.85 22.16
N MET A 15 9.97 -28.63 21.79
CA MET A 15 9.79 -29.18 20.43
C MET A 15 9.64 -28.11 19.35
N LEU A 16 9.10 -26.95 19.69
CA LEU A 16 8.92 -25.82 18.74
C LEU A 16 10.10 -24.84 18.75
N ASN A 17 11.12 -25.07 19.58
CA ASN A 17 12.30 -24.21 19.74
C ASN A 17 11.93 -22.71 19.88
N LEU A 18 10.91 -22.40 20.68
CA LEU A 18 10.39 -21.03 20.77
C LEU A 18 11.36 -20.08 21.52
N TYR A 19 12.32 -20.64 22.26
CA TYR A 19 13.40 -19.88 22.89
C TYR A 19 14.31 -19.17 21.87
N ALA A 20 14.48 -19.71 20.67
CA ALA A 20 15.23 -19.04 19.60
C ALA A 20 14.54 -17.79 19.04
N TRP A 21 13.27 -17.55 19.42
CA TRP A 21 12.41 -16.48 18.89
C TRP A 21 11.87 -15.55 19.99
N SER A 22 12.52 -15.54 21.17
CA SER A 22 12.07 -14.81 22.35
C SER A 22 11.96 -13.29 22.16
N HIS A 23 12.51 -12.74 21.06
CA HIS A 23 12.53 -11.32 20.76
C HIS A 23 11.66 -10.93 19.55
N ASP A 24 11.31 -11.88 18.67
CA ASP A 24 10.54 -11.62 17.44
C ASP A 24 10.05 -12.92 16.79
N PHE A 25 8.78 -13.00 16.40
CA PHE A 25 8.18 -14.11 15.65
C PHE A 25 7.84 -13.78 14.20
N SER A 26 8.26 -12.64 13.66
CA SER A 26 7.88 -12.17 12.31
C SER A 26 8.18 -13.19 11.21
N ASN A 27 9.31 -13.88 11.31
CA ASN A 27 9.75 -14.90 10.35
C ASN A 27 9.56 -16.33 10.85
N ASN A 28 8.81 -16.52 11.95
CA ASN A 28 8.57 -17.84 12.51
C ASN A 28 7.31 -18.46 11.87
N PRO A 29 7.45 -19.48 11.01
CA PRO A 29 6.29 -20.11 10.35
C PRO A 29 5.44 -20.95 11.32
N LEU A 30 5.97 -21.32 12.47
CA LEU A 30 5.33 -22.18 13.47
C LEU A 30 4.50 -21.39 14.49
N LEU A 31 4.59 -20.06 14.54
CA LEU A 31 3.87 -19.27 15.54
C LEU A 31 2.35 -19.51 15.48
N SER A 32 1.77 -19.57 14.27
CA SER A 32 0.34 -19.84 14.10
C SER A 32 -0.04 -21.26 14.57
N THR A 33 0.82 -22.24 14.30
CA THR A 33 0.65 -23.64 14.76
C THR A 33 0.68 -23.72 16.28
N TRP A 34 1.61 -23.02 16.92
CA TRP A 34 1.72 -22.98 18.37
C TRP A 34 0.49 -22.34 19.03
N VAL A 35 0.02 -21.20 18.51
CA VAL A 35 -1.19 -20.55 19.03
C VAL A 35 -2.43 -21.42 18.80
N SER A 36 -2.50 -22.15 17.68
CA SER A 36 -3.55 -23.14 17.45
C SER A 36 -3.50 -24.28 18.48
N TYR A 37 -2.31 -24.80 18.79
CA TYR A 37 -2.14 -25.80 19.85
C TYR A 37 -2.59 -25.26 21.22
N MET A 38 -2.22 -24.02 21.59
CA MET A 38 -2.74 -23.38 22.80
C MET A 38 -4.27 -23.33 22.82
N ASN A 39 -4.91 -23.00 21.69
CA ASN A 39 -6.37 -23.02 21.59
C ASN A 39 -6.95 -24.42 21.86
N THR A 40 -6.27 -25.51 21.45
CA THR A 40 -6.74 -26.87 21.74
C THR A 40 -6.75 -27.17 23.25
N ILE A 41 -5.72 -26.74 23.98
CA ILE A 41 -5.65 -26.88 25.44
C ILE A 41 -6.79 -26.10 26.11
N ILE A 42 -7.04 -24.87 25.68
CA ILE A 42 -8.12 -24.03 26.23
C ILE A 42 -9.51 -24.57 25.86
N THR A 43 -9.64 -25.21 24.70
CA THR A 43 -10.89 -25.85 24.29
C THR A 43 -11.20 -27.06 25.17
N ASP A 44 -10.19 -27.86 25.48
CA ASP A 44 -10.33 -29.04 26.34
C ASP A 44 -10.54 -28.67 27.82
N ASN A 45 -9.93 -27.58 28.28
CA ASN A 45 -10.11 -27.09 29.64
C ASN A 45 -10.07 -25.55 29.70
N PRO A 46 -11.24 -24.88 29.61
CA PRO A 46 -11.33 -23.42 29.62
C PRO A 46 -10.75 -22.74 30.86
N SER A 47 -10.72 -23.43 32.02
CA SER A 47 -10.15 -22.87 33.26
C SER A 47 -8.64 -22.56 33.16
N LYS A 48 -7.94 -23.18 32.20
CA LYS A 48 -6.50 -22.96 31.96
C LYS A 48 -6.19 -21.62 31.28
N LEU A 49 -7.19 -20.86 30.81
CA LEU A 49 -6.97 -19.62 30.06
C LEU A 49 -6.16 -18.60 30.86
N SER A 50 -6.54 -18.39 32.13
CA SER A 50 -5.84 -17.44 33.01
C SER A 50 -4.36 -17.82 33.19
N THR A 51 -4.08 -19.08 33.54
CA THR A 51 -2.71 -19.58 33.72
C THR A 51 -1.88 -19.50 32.44
N LEU A 52 -2.50 -19.77 31.29
CA LEU A 52 -1.84 -19.65 29.98
C LEU A 52 -1.43 -18.20 29.72
N ILE A 53 -2.36 -17.25 29.89
CA ILE A 53 -2.10 -15.81 29.73
C ILE A 53 -0.99 -15.33 30.67
N SER A 54 -1.06 -15.65 31.97
CA SER A 54 -0.02 -15.24 32.93
C SER A 54 1.36 -15.81 32.56
N THR A 55 1.42 -17.04 32.03
CA THR A 55 2.69 -17.58 31.56
C THR A 55 3.22 -16.84 30.34
N LEU A 56 2.35 -16.44 29.40
CA LEU A 56 2.77 -15.66 28.23
C LEU A 56 3.36 -14.32 28.64
N GLU A 57 2.73 -13.63 29.58
CA GLU A 57 3.23 -12.36 30.13
C GLU A 57 4.56 -12.50 30.87
N THR A 58 4.79 -13.64 31.53
CA THR A 58 6.05 -13.90 32.24
C THR A 58 7.18 -14.21 31.26
N ARG A 59 6.88 -14.87 30.14
CA ARG A 59 7.89 -15.36 29.18
C ARG A 59 8.17 -14.40 28.04
N PHE A 60 7.22 -13.55 27.67
CA PHE A 60 7.33 -12.64 26.54
C PHE A 60 6.91 -11.22 26.96
N SER A 61 7.72 -10.22 26.59
CA SER A 61 7.36 -8.80 26.70
C SER A 61 7.12 -8.20 25.32
N ASP A 62 6.52 -7.02 25.26
CA ASP A 62 6.52 -6.15 24.07
C ASP A 62 6.09 -6.85 22.76
N ARG A 63 6.96 -6.81 21.75
CA ARG A 63 6.69 -7.32 20.39
C ARG A 63 6.29 -8.79 20.34
N PRO A 64 7.08 -9.76 20.84
CA PRO A 64 6.73 -11.17 20.75
C PRO A 64 5.40 -11.46 21.44
N LEU A 65 5.13 -10.84 22.59
CA LEU A 65 3.84 -10.98 23.25
C LEU A 65 2.69 -10.45 22.36
N LEU A 66 2.83 -9.26 21.80
CA LEU A 66 1.80 -8.67 20.92
C LEU A 66 1.55 -9.52 19.66
N GLN A 67 2.59 -10.12 19.07
CA GLN A 67 2.45 -11.03 17.92
C GLN A 67 1.70 -12.33 18.26
N ILE A 68 1.86 -12.83 19.48
CA ILE A 68 1.11 -13.98 20.01
C ILE A 68 -0.35 -13.60 20.20
N LEU A 69 -0.61 -12.48 20.87
CA LEU A 69 -1.98 -11.99 21.15
C LEU A 69 -2.76 -11.72 19.86
N GLU A 70 -2.12 -11.15 18.84
CA GLU A 70 -2.73 -10.94 17.52
C GLU A 70 -3.22 -12.24 16.86
N ARG A 71 -2.47 -13.34 17.01
CA ARG A 71 -2.90 -14.64 16.50
C ARG A 71 -3.94 -15.28 17.41
N ALA A 72 -3.83 -15.10 18.72
CA ALA A 72 -4.78 -15.64 19.69
C ALA A 72 -6.18 -15.03 19.49
N LYS A 73 -6.26 -13.75 19.07
CA LYS A 73 -7.51 -13.07 18.71
C LYS A 73 -8.33 -13.76 17.61
N LYS A 74 -7.70 -14.61 16.78
CA LYS A 74 -8.41 -15.37 15.74
C LYS A 74 -9.20 -16.58 16.30
N PHE A 75 -9.05 -16.88 17.59
CA PHE A 75 -9.73 -17.99 18.26
C PHE A 75 -10.74 -17.47 19.28
N LEU A 76 -12.03 -17.78 19.06
CA LEU A 76 -13.17 -17.30 19.87
C LEU A 76 -12.96 -17.42 21.38
N ARG A 77 -12.35 -18.51 21.86
CA ARG A 77 -12.13 -18.77 23.29
C ARG A 77 -11.01 -17.94 23.92
N MET A 78 -10.10 -17.42 23.11
CA MET A 78 -8.96 -16.61 23.56
C MET A 78 -9.13 -15.13 23.19
N GLU A 79 -10.07 -14.81 22.29
CA GLU A 79 -10.23 -13.48 21.70
C GLU A 79 -10.34 -12.38 22.74
N SER A 80 -11.31 -12.49 23.67
CA SER A 80 -11.55 -11.45 24.67
C SER A 80 -10.34 -11.23 25.58
N ALA A 81 -9.72 -12.31 26.08
CA ALA A 81 -8.54 -12.22 26.95
C ALA A 81 -7.33 -11.64 26.20
N ALA A 82 -7.10 -12.07 24.96
CA ALA A 82 -6.01 -11.59 24.13
C ALA A 82 -6.18 -10.11 23.75
N ALA A 83 -7.39 -9.69 23.38
CA ALA A 83 -7.71 -8.30 23.06
C ALA A 83 -7.58 -7.39 24.29
N LYS A 84 -8.05 -7.85 25.46
CA LYS A 84 -7.90 -7.11 26.73
C LYS A 84 -6.43 -6.91 27.06
N LEU A 85 -5.65 -7.98 27.08
CA LEU A 85 -4.23 -7.90 27.42
C LEU A 85 -3.45 -7.03 26.42
N GLN A 86 -3.73 -7.17 25.12
CA GLN A 86 -3.12 -6.31 24.10
C GLN A 86 -3.42 -4.83 24.37
N THR A 87 -4.66 -4.50 24.72
CA THR A 87 -5.06 -3.12 25.05
C THR A 87 -4.31 -2.59 26.26
N GLU A 88 -4.19 -3.39 27.33
CA GLU A 88 -3.43 -3.02 28.53
C GLU A 88 -1.95 -2.78 28.23
N LYS A 89 -1.32 -3.63 27.40
CA LYS A 89 0.08 -3.43 26.97
C LYS A 89 0.23 -2.16 26.12
N MET A 90 -0.65 -1.90 25.16
CA MET A 90 -0.63 -0.64 24.38
C MET A 90 -0.76 0.59 25.29
N GLN A 91 -1.68 0.57 26.26
CA GLN A 91 -1.85 1.66 27.22
C GLN A 91 -0.60 1.88 28.07
N THR A 92 0.03 0.81 28.54
CA THR A 92 1.29 0.88 29.31
C THR A 92 2.41 1.50 28.46
N ILE A 93 2.54 1.06 27.20
CA ILE A 93 3.51 1.60 26.24
C ILE A 93 3.25 3.10 26.02
N PHE A 94 2.01 3.51 25.77
CA PHE A 94 1.68 4.93 25.55
C PHE A 94 1.88 5.79 26.79
N ALA A 95 1.60 5.26 27.99
CA ALA A 95 1.82 5.94 29.26
C ALA A 95 3.30 6.21 29.55
N SER A 96 4.21 5.38 29.00
CA SER A 96 5.66 5.59 29.10
C SER A 96 6.17 6.80 28.28
N LYS A 97 5.31 7.40 27.44
CA LYS A 97 5.59 8.60 26.62
C LYS A 97 6.79 8.47 25.67
N ILE A 98 7.16 7.24 25.29
CA ILE A 98 8.16 6.98 24.24
C ILE A 98 7.74 7.62 22.92
N SER A 99 8.70 7.93 22.06
CA SER A 99 8.41 8.58 20.79
C SER A 99 7.47 7.73 19.91
N PRO A 100 6.58 8.31 19.08
CA PRO A 100 5.72 7.56 18.16
C PRO A 100 6.48 6.56 17.28
N LYS A 101 7.66 6.92 16.79
CA LYS A 101 8.55 6.02 16.06
C LYS A 101 8.95 4.82 16.90
N GLU A 102 9.35 5.03 18.16
CA GLU A 102 9.71 3.93 19.06
C GLU A 102 8.49 3.05 19.39
N ALA A 103 7.34 3.67 19.67
CA ALA A 103 6.09 2.94 19.89
C ALA A 103 5.71 2.08 18.66
N PHE A 104 5.96 2.54 17.43
CA PHE A 104 5.73 1.76 16.22
C PHE A 104 6.55 0.46 16.20
N HIS A 105 7.79 0.52 16.69
CA HIS A 105 8.70 -0.63 16.79
C HIS A 105 8.33 -1.62 17.90
N VAL A 106 8.04 -1.10 19.08
CA VAL A 106 7.65 -1.91 20.25
C VAL A 106 6.33 -2.64 19.97
N LEU A 107 5.40 -1.97 19.29
CA LEU A 107 4.12 -2.57 18.87
C LEU A 107 4.26 -3.58 17.72
N GLY A 108 5.45 -3.75 17.14
CA GLY A 108 5.69 -4.67 16.03
C GLY A 108 5.00 -4.26 14.72
N LEU A 109 4.54 -3.01 14.59
CA LEU A 109 3.76 -2.55 13.44
C LEU A 109 4.54 -2.58 12.12
N TYR A 110 5.87 -2.60 12.14
CA TYR A 110 6.70 -2.69 10.94
C TYR A 110 6.81 -4.12 10.37
N THR A 111 6.26 -5.12 11.07
CA THR A 111 6.36 -6.55 10.73
C THR A 111 5.03 -7.18 10.33
N MET A 112 3.94 -6.43 10.34
CA MET A 112 2.58 -6.93 10.12
C MET A 112 2.27 -7.25 8.64
N GLY A 113 3.21 -6.98 7.73
CA GLY A 113 3.04 -7.17 6.30
C GLY A 113 1.86 -6.38 5.74
N ASP A 114 1.27 -6.88 4.66
CA ASP A 114 0.23 -6.16 3.91
C ASP A 114 -1.06 -5.91 4.72
N SER A 115 -1.23 -6.61 5.85
CA SER A 115 -2.40 -6.46 6.71
C SER A 115 -2.35 -5.26 7.65
N VAL A 116 -1.21 -4.56 7.77
CA VAL A 116 -1.02 -3.49 8.77
C VAL A 116 -2.09 -2.40 8.71
N LEU A 117 -2.58 -2.04 7.51
CA LEU A 117 -3.60 -1.00 7.34
C LEU A 117 -4.98 -1.39 7.87
N SER A 118 -5.24 -2.68 8.05
CA SER A 118 -6.44 -3.22 8.70
C SER A 118 -6.30 -3.41 10.20
N ASN A 119 -5.09 -3.27 10.74
CA ASN A 119 -4.80 -3.67 12.10
C ASN A 119 -5.28 -2.63 13.12
N THR A 120 -6.01 -3.07 14.15
CA THR A 120 -6.48 -2.22 15.25
C THR A 120 -5.33 -1.55 16.00
N VAL A 121 -4.18 -2.21 16.16
CA VAL A 121 -2.98 -1.65 16.80
C VAL A 121 -2.48 -0.42 16.03
N LEU A 122 -2.54 -0.42 14.69
CA LEU A 122 -2.17 0.75 13.89
C LEU A 122 -3.12 1.94 14.15
N LYS A 123 -4.42 1.66 14.31
CA LYS A 123 -5.43 2.68 14.62
C LYS A 123 -5.18 3.32 15.98
N GLU A 124 -4.92 2.51 17.01
CA GLU A 124 -4.61 3.00 18.36
C GLU A 124 -3.30 3.78 18.40
N TRP A 125 -2.24 3.25 17.77
CA TRP A 125 -0.96 3.94 17.63
C TRP A 125 -1.08 5.29 16.92
N LYS A 126 -1.91 5.38 15.87
CA LYS A 126 -2.19 6.67 15.22
C LYS A 126 -2.92 7.65 16.14
N GLY A 127 -3.78 7.15 17.03
CA GLY A 127 -4.36 7.94 18.12
C GLY A 127 -3.29 8.48 19.06
N TYR A 128 -2.36 7.61 19.47
CA TYR A 128 -1.20 7.97 20.29
C TYR A 128 -0.34 9.05 19.64
N VAL A 129 -0.02 8.95 18.34
CA VAL A 129 0.76 9.97 17.61
C VAL A 129 0.11 11.36 17.72
N LYS A 130 -1.23 11.44 17.66
CA LYS A 130 -1.94 12.73 17.83
C LYS A 130 -1.78 13.29 19.23
N ILE A 131 -1.92 12.45 20.25
CA ILE A 131 -1.76 12.84 21.66
C ILE A 131 -0.33 13.31 21.92
N TYR A 132 0.65 12.53 21.48
CA TYR A 132 2.07 12.86 21.61
C TYR A 132 2.40 14.19 20.94
N ASN A 133 1.95 14.41 19.69
CA ASN A 133 2.22 15.64 18.96
C ASN A 133 1.57 16.88 19.58
N LYS A 134 0.40 16.72 20.22
CA LYS A 134 -0.26 17.81 20.96
C LYS A 134 0.53 18.19 22.21
N ALA A 135 1.10 17.20 22.90
CA ALA A 135 1.95 17.42 24.08
C ALA A 135 3.35 17.93 23.73
N ASN A 136 3.86 17.61 22.54
CA ASN A 136 5.22 17.92 22.10
C ASN A 136 5.22 18.74 20.78
N PRO A 137 4.74 20.00 20.78
CA PRO A 137 4.55 20.78 19.56
C PRO A 137 5.86 21.08 18.80
N GLN A 138 7.01 21.09 19.48
CA GLN A 138 8.33 21.31 18.88
C GLN A 138 9.00 20.01 18.38
N GLN A 139 8.44 18.84 18.71
CA GLN A 139 9.00 17.52 18.37
C GLN A 139 7.93 16.62 17.76
N ARG A 140 7.11 17.19 16.87
CA ARG A 140 6.01 16.45 16.23
C ARG A 140 6.57 15.36 15.34
N GLU A 141 6.03 14.16 15.47
CA GLU A 141 6.37 13.02 14.61
C GLU A 141 5.23 12.69 13.63
N SER A 142 5.60 12.20 12.46
CA SER A 142 4.65 11.78 11.43
C SER A 142 4.12 10.37 11.70
N TRP A 143 2.80 10.19 11.60
CA TRP A 143 2.19 8.86 11.65
C TRP A 143 2.45 8.05 10.37
N PHE A 144 2.78 8.71 9.25
CA PHE A 144 2.95 8.05 7.96
C PHE A 144 4.43 7.69 7.69
N GLU A 145 5.37 8.46 8.25
CA GLU A 145 6.80 8.27 8.00
C GLU A 145 7.31 6.86 8.36
N PRO A 146 6.94 6.25 9.51
CA PRO A 146 7.34 4.87 9.79
C PRO A 146 6.78 3.87 8.78
N LEU A 147 5.53 4.05 8.33
CA LEU A 147 4.95 3.19 7.29
C LEU A 147 5.75 3.32 5.98
N ARG A 148 6.07 4.54 5.56
CA ARG A 148 6.86 4.81 4.35
C ARG A 148 8.27 4.21 4.40
N ILE A 149 8.93 4.27 5.57
CA ILE A 149 10.28 3.75 5.76
C ILE A 149 10.30 2.22 5.78
N TYR A 150 9.39 1.58 6.52
CA TYR A 150 9.45 0.14 6.75
C TYR A 150 8.73 -0.70 5.69
N TYR A 151 7.83 -0.09 4.91
CA TYR A 151 7.09 -0.80 3.86
C TYR A 151 7.59 -0.36 2.48
N GLN A 152 8.54 -1.12 1.93
CA GLN A 152 9.19 -0.85 0.64
C GLN A 152 8.21 -0.68 -0.53
N HIS A 153 7.05 -1.32 -0.48
CA HIS A 153 6.01 -1.29 -1.51
C HIS A 153 4.67 -0.80 -0.96
N ILE A 154 4.69 0.28 -0.17
CA ILE A 154 3.51 0.85 0.49
C ILE A 154 2.35 1.14 -0.47
N GLU A 155 2.62 1.44 -1.74
CA GLU A 155 1.60 1.67 -2.77
C GLU A 155 0.84 0.39 -3.12
N ARG A 156 1.55 -0.74 -3.25
CA ARG A 156 0.93 -2.06 -3.47
C ARG A 156 0.10 -2.47 -2.25
N MET A 157 0.59 -2.17 -1.05
CA MET A 157 -0.14 -2.44 0.20
C MET A 157 -1.40 -1.58 0.32
N ILE A 158 -1.29 -0.26 0.08
CA ILE A 158 -2.45 0.65 0.03
C ILE A 158 -3.47 0.13 -0.98
N GLU A 159 -2.99 -0.33 -2.14
CA GLU A 159 -3.87 -0.86 -3.16
C GLU A 159 -4.60 -2.14 -2.72
N ALA A 160 -3.86 -3.14 -2.22
CA ALA A 160 -4.47 -4.38 -1.72
C ALA A 160 -5.54 -4.08 -0.65
N ALA A 161 -5.32 -3.05 0.17
CA ALA A 161 -6.25 -2.60 1.19
C ALA A 161 -7.46 -1.82 0.65
N LYS A 162 -7.56 -1.48 -0.64
CA LYS A 162 -8.78 -0.86 -1.22
C LYS A 162 -9.91 -1.87 -1.41
N GLN A 163 -9.56 -3.15 -1.61
CA GLN A 163 -10.54 -4.22 -1.86
C GLN A 163 -11.34 -4.61 -0.61
N ASN A 164 -10.91 -4.14 0.57
CA ASN A 164 -11.57 -4.42 1.83
C ASN A 164 -12.31 -3.16 2.35
N PRO A 165 -13.66 -3.17 2.43
CA PRO A 165 -14.43 -2.03 2.92
C PRO A 165 -14.05 -1.58 4.33
N THR A 166 -13.60 -2.52 5.18
CA THR A 166 -13.21 -2.21 6.57
C THR A 166 -11.93 -1.38 6.67
N THR A 167 -11.09 -1.40 5.62
CA THR A 167 -9.85 -0.61 5.54
C THR A 167 -10.01 0.70 4.78
N ALA A 168 -11.13 0.93 4.10
CA ALA A 168 -11.31 2.03 3.15
C ALA A 168 -10.90 3.41 3.71
N GLU A 169 -11.26 3.73 4.95
CA GLU A 169 -10.90 5.01 5.58
C GLU A 169 -9.38 5.13 5.80
N MET A 170 -8.75 4.09 6.34
CA MET A 170 -7.32 4.10 6.63
C MET A 170 -6.49 4.07 5.35
N THR A 171 -6.92 3.29 4.36
CA THR A 171 -6.35 3.23 3.01
C THR A 171 -6.37 4.61 2.36
N LYS A 172 -7.52 5.31 2.36
CA LYS A 172 -7.63 6.67 1.82
C LYS A 172 -6.69 7.66 2.53
N LYS A 173 -6.54 7.54 3.86
CA LYS A 173 -5.61 8.38 4.63
C LYS A 173 -4.15 8.08 4.28
N ALA A 174 -3.79 6.82 4.10
CA ALA A 174 -2.44 6.42 3.73
C ALA A 174 -2.09 6.87 2.30
N GLU A 175 -3.01 6.70 1.36
CA GLU A 175 -2.85 7.18 -0.03
C GLU A 175 -2.65 8.70 -0.07
N ASN A 176 -3.49 9.47 0.62
CA ASN A 176 -3.36 10.91 0.67
C ASN A 176 -2.06 11.36 1.36
N ALA A 177 -1.66 10.70 2.43
CA ALA A 177 -0.39 11.00 3.11
C ALA A 177 0.82 10.70 2.22
N HIS A 178 0.75 9.65 1.40
CA HIS A 178 1.80 9.36 0.44
C HIS A 178 1.88 10.42 -0.66
N HIS A 179 0.74 10.83 -1.22
CA HIS A 179 0.70 11.90 -2.21
C HIS A 179 1.25 13.21 -1.64
N ASN A 180 0.83 13.59 -0.42
CA ASN A 180 1.35 14.79 0.23
C ASN A 180 2.86 14.71 0.45
N TYR A 181 3.40 13.55 0.82
CA TYR A 181 4.85 13.38 0.92
C TYR A 181 5.55 13.67 -0.42
N TRP A 182 5.06 13.15 -1.54
CA TRP A 182 5.64 13.46 -2.85
C TRP A 182 5.48 14.94 -3.23
N LEU A 183 4.34 15.56 -2.91
CA LEU A 183 4.11 16.99 -3.14
C LEU A 183 5.07 17.84 -2.30
N ASP A 184 5.23 17.55 -1.01
CA ASP A 184 6.13 18.29 -0.12
C ASP A 184 7.60 18.19 -0.57
N GLN A 185 7.96 17.11 -1.25
CA GLN A 185 9.27 16.93 -1.89
C GLN A 185 9.38 17.59 -3.28
N GLY A 186 8.31 18.22 -3.77
CA GLY A 186 8.25 18.84 -5.09
C GLY A 186 8.39 17.85 -6.25
N LYS A 187 8.10 16.56 -6.05
CA LYS A 187 8.31 15.52 -7.07
C LYS A 187 7.33 15.71 -8.23
N ALA A 188 7.83 15.93 -9.44
CA ALA A 188 6.96 16.00 -10.60
C ALA A 188 6.32 14.63 -10.85
N PRO A 189 5.11 14.56 -11.43
CA PRO A 189 4.50 13.28 -11.80
C PRO A 189 5.39 12.43 -12.73
N SER A 190 6.28 13.04 -13.52
CA SER A 190 7.29 12.31 -14.31
C SER A 190 8.32 11.60 -13.45
N ASP A 191 8.66 12.16 -12.29
CA ASP A 191 9.67 11.57 -11.42
C ASP A 191 9.07 10.43 -10.62
N VAL A 192 7.78 10.54 -10.26
CA VAL A 192 7.03 9.49 -9.56
C VAL A 192 6.74 8.29 -10.46
N PHE A 193 6.52 8.51 -11.75
CA PHE A 193 6.09 7.45 -12.68
C PHE A 193 7.07 6.25 -12.71
N PRO A 194 8.40 6.43 -12.90
CA PRO A 194 9.35 5.31 -12.89
C PRO A 194 9.43 4.53 -11.57
N PHE A 195 9.14 5.17 -10.42
CA PHE A 195 9.11 4.45 -9.13
C PHE A 195 7.92 3.50 -9.05
N LEU A 196 6.78 3.91 -9.58
CA LEU A 196 5.56 3.09 -9.61
C LEU A 196 5.60 2.03 -10.71
N PHE A 197 6.27 2.33 -11.81
CA PHE A 197 6.36 1.47 -13.00
C PHE A 197 7.82 1.23 -13.39
N PRO A 198 8.59 0.46 -12.58
CA PRO A 198 10.02 0.24 -12.83
C PRO A 198 10.30 -0.73 -14.00
N LYS A 199 9.27 -1.39 -14.55
CA LYS A 199 9.38 -2.27 -15.73
C LYS A 199 8.90 -1.54 -16.97
N LYS A 200 9.26 -2.04 -18.17
CA LYS A 200 8.74 -1.54 -19.45
C LYS A 200 7.20 -1.49 -19.42
N LEU A 201 6.63 -0.51 -20.12
CA LEU A 201 5.19 -0.45 -20.44
C LEU A 201 4.69 -1.84 -20.84
N THR A 202 3.88 -2.44 -19.97
CA THR A 202 3.13 -3.67 -20.28
C THR A 202 1.76 -3.30 -20.81
N GLU A 203 1.15 -4.25 -21.50
CA GLU A 203 -0.15 -4.11 -22.15
C GLU A 203 -1.31 -3.80 -21.19
N ASP A 204 -1.11 -3.99 -19.88
CA ASP A 204 -2.12 -3.90 -18.82
C ASP A 204 -1.91 -2.72 -17.85
N ILE A 205 -0.94 -1.82 -18.10
CA ILE A 205 -0.57 -0.78 -17.13
C ILE A 205 -1.75 0.13 -16.77
N LEU A 206 -2.64 0.46 -17.70
CA LEU A 206 -3.80 1.35 -17.47
C LEU A 206 -4.84 0.66 -16.58
N ALA A 207 -4.98 -0.66 -16.71
CA ALA A 207 -5.78 -1.49 -15.81
C ALA A 207 -5.14 -1.69 -14.43
N THR A 208 -3.83 -1.41 -14.27
CA THR A 208 -3.20 -1.56 -12.96
C THR A 208 -3.74 -0.52 -12.00
N PRO A 209 -4.08 -0.90 -10.76
CA PRO A 209 -4.55 0.09 -9.81
C PRO A 209 -3.48 1.12 -9.40
N THR A 210 -2.20 0.77 -9.55
CA THR A 210 -1.07 1.69 -9.40
C THR A 210 -1.17 2.88 -10.36
N PHE A 211 -1.77 2.70 -11.54
CA PHE A 211 -2.05 3.79 -12.48
C PHE A 211 -3.12 4.75 -11.95
N GLY A 212 -4.12 4.24 -11.21
CA GLY A 212 -5.07 5.06 -10.49
C GLY A 212 -4.41 5.93 -9.40
N ILE A 213 -3.44 5.38 -8.66
CA ILE A 213 -2.65 6.13 -7.67
C ILE A 213 -1.90 7.27 -8.36
N TRP A 214 -1.16 6.97 -9.43
CA TRP A 214 -0.40 7.97 -10.16
C TRP A 214 -1.29 9.06 -10.81
N THR A 215 -2.43 8.68 -11.39
CA THR A 215 -3.37 9.62 -12.01
C THR A 215 -3.92 10.62 -10.99
N LYS A 216 -4.33 10.14 -9.81
CA LYS A 216 -4.78 11.01 -8.73
C LYS A 216 -3.64 11.87 -8.18
N TYR A 217 -2.41 11.35 -8.14
CA TYR A 217 -1.25 12.17 -7.79
C TYR A 217 -1.03 13.31 -8.80
N LEU A 218 -1.11 13.03 -10.11
CA LEU A 218 -1.04 14.04 -11.16
C LEU A 218 -2.11 15.13 -10.99
N GLU A 219 -3.35 14.76 -10.67
CA GLU A 219 -4.42 15.73 -10.37
C GLU A 219 -4.09 16.60 -9.16
N ASN A 220 -3.60 16.00 -8.08
CA ASN A 220 -3.23 16.73 -6.87
C ASN A 220 -2.03 17.67 -7.14
N TYR A 221 -1.03 17.21 -7.87
CA TYR A 221 0.12 18.01 -8.29
C TYR A 221 -0.31 19.22 -9.10
N ASN A 222 -1.18 19.03 -10.10
CA ASN A 222 -1.68 20.11 -10.95
C ASN A 222 -2.54 21.14 -10.19
N LYS A 223 -3.20 20.73 -9.10
CA LYS A 223 -3.92 21.64 -8.20
C LYS A 223 -2.96 22.44 -7.31
N GLN A 224 -1.91 21.81 -6.82
CA GLN A 224 -0.91 22.41 -5.93
C GLN A 224 0.06 23.34 -6.70
N TYR A 225 0.42 22.97 -7.93
CA TYR A 225 1.39 23.66 -8.78
C TYR A 225 0.77 24.08 -10.12
N PRO A 226 -0.17 25.02 -10.14
CA PRO A 226 -0.90 25.41 -11.36
C PRO A 226 0.01 25.98 -12.45
N GLU A 227 1.12 26.63 -12.09
CA GLU A 227 2.10 27.18 -13.03
C GLU A 227 2.97 26.10 -13.70
N GLN A 228 3.10 24.93 -13.07
CA GLN A 228 3.89 23.79 -13.56
C GLN A 228 2.98 22.66 -14.05
N LYS A 229 1.71 22.98 -14.32
CA LYS A 229 0.68 22.02 -14.69
C LYS A 229 1.15 21.20 -15.89
N THR A 230 0.92 19.90 -15.80
CA THR A 230 1.28 18.93 -16.83
C THR A 230 0.10 18.06 -17.18
N THR A 231 0.13 17.48 -18.38
CA THR A 231 -0.89 16.51 -18.78
C THR A 231 -0.37 15.08 -18.58
N MET A 232 -1.30 14.14 -18.53
CA MET A 232 -0.98 12.71 -18.52
C MET A 232 -0.15 12.33 -19.75
N ILE A 233 -0.53 12.82 -20.92
CA ILE A 233 0.18 12.48 -22.16
C ILE A 233 1.59 13.04 -22.18
N ASP A 234 1.82 14.27 -21.68
CA ASP A 234 3.17 14.84 -21.61
C ASP A 234 4.11 13.98 -20.75
N ARG A 235 3.59 13.41 -19.67
CA ARG A 235 4.37 12.56 -18.76
C ARG A 235 4.60 11.16 -19.30
N LEU A 236 3.63 10.58 -20.01
CA LEU A 236 3.85 9.35 -20.76
C LEU A 236 4.93 9.55 -21.84
N ARG A 237 4.86 10.65 -22.61
CA ARG A 237 5.84 10.99 -23.66
C ARG A 237 7.23 11.34 -23.13
N ALA A 238 7.33 11.79 -21.88
CA ALA A 238 8.62 12.00 -21.21
C ALA A 238 9.36 10.70 -20.90
N ASN A 239 8.64 9.57 -20.81
CA ASN A 239 9.21 8.27 -20.44
C ASN A 239 9.17 7.25 -21.60
N TYR A 240 8.31 7.46 -22.59
CA TYR A 240 8.04 6.51 -23.66
C TYR A 240 7.80 7.20 -25.00
N ASN A 241 8.22 6.56 -26.09
CA ASN A 241 7.91 7.06 -27.43
C ASN A 241 6.44 6.81 -27.80
N ASP A 242 5.95 7.55 -28.81
CA ASP A 242 4.55 7.50 -29.22
C ASP A 242 4.10 6.11 -29.72
N LEU A 243 5.01 5.29 -30.23
CA LEU A 243 4.73 3.91 -30.67
C LEU A 243 4.40 3.01 -29.48
N ASN A 244 5.21 3.08 -28.41
CA ASN A 244 5.01 2.32 -27.19
C ASN A 244 3.71 2.73 -26.49
N ILE A 245 3.43 4.04 -26.45
CA ILE A 245 2.18 4.57 -25.87
C ILE A 245 0.98 4.06 -26.67
N LEU A 246 1.01 4.15 -28.00
CA LEU A 246 -0.10 3.67 -28.83
C LEU A 246 -0.29 2.15 -28.70
N SER A 247 0.80 1.38 -28.64
CA SER A 247 0.74 -0.08 -28.43
C SER A 247 0.05 -0.43 -27.10
N MET A 248 0.41 0.25 -26.01
CA MET A 248 -0.26 0.11 -24.71
C MET A 248 -1.76 0.44 -24.81
N LEU A 249 -2.09 1.59 -25.40
CA LEU A 249 -3.48 2.04 -25.57
C LEU A 249 -4.34 1.08 -26.41
N ASN A 250 -3.72 0.31 -27.32
CA ASN A 250 -4.41 -0.65 -28.19
C ASN A 250 -4.52 -2.07 -27.61
N ALA A 251 -3.76 -2.36 -26.55
CA ALA A 251 -3.74 -3.65 -25.89
C ALA A 251 -4.75 -3.72 -24.74
N GLU A 252 -5.12 -2.57 -24.18
CA GLU A 252 -6.22 -2.44 -23.22
C GLU A 252 -7.49 -3.07 -23.81
N LYS A 253 -8.04 -4.07 -23.13
CA LYS A 253 -9.30 -4.71 -23.55
C LYS A 253 -10.44 -3.73 -23.29
N ASN A 254 -11.38 -3.64 -24.23
CA ASN A 254 -12.61 -2.80 -24.16
C ASN A 254 -13.53 -3.22 -22.99
N ASP A 255 -13.08 -3.08 -21.75
CA ASP A 255 -13.96 -3.00 -20.59
C ASP A 255 -14.43 -1.54 -20.50
N ARG A 256 -15.75 -1.36 -20.52
CA ARG A 256 -16.52 -0.12 -20.78
C ARG A 256 -16.14 1.12 -19.94
N GLY A 257 -15.18 1.02 -19.02
CA GLY A 257 -14.67 2.12 -18.20
C GLY A 257 -13.43 2.84 -18.77
N MET A 258 -12.61 2.22 -19.62
CA MET A 258 -11.34 2.79 -20.08
C MET A 258 -11.36 3.38 -21.50
N ASP A 259 -12.36 3.04 -22.33
CA ASP A 259 -12.45 3.50 -23.73
C ASP A 259 -12.32 5.02 -23.87
N LYS A 260 -13.01 5.77 -22.99
CA LYS A 260 -12.97 7.22 -22.99
C LYS A 260 -11.57 7.75 -22.67
N LEU A 261 -10.89 7.19 -21.67
CA LEU A 261 -9.54 7.60 -21.30
C LEU A 261 -8.56 7.29 -22.43
N VAL A 262 -8.69 6.13 -23.07
CA VAL A 262 -7.87 5.74 -24.21
C VAL A 262 -8.06 6.73 -25.37
N ASP A 263 -9.30 7.07 -25.71
CA ASP A 263 -9.61 8.05 -26.74
C ASP A 263 -9.10 9.45 -26.41
N ASP A 264 -9.27 9.90 -25.17
CA ASP A 264 -8.76 11.19 -24.69
C ASP A 264 -7.23 11.24 -24.81
N LEU A 265 -6.53 10.15 -24.49
CA LEU A 265 -5.07 10.05 -24.63
C LEU A 265 -4.62 10.02 -26.10
N LYS A 266 -5.29 9.28 -26.97
CA LYS A 266 -5.04 9.30 -28.42
C LYS A 266 -5.23 10.70 -29.00
N ASN A 267 -6.33 11.37 -28.64
CA ASN A 267 -6.59 12.75 -29.06
C ASN A 267 -5.54 13.71 -28.54
N ALA A 268 -5.10 13.55 -27.28
CA ALA A 268 -4.05 14.37 -26.71
C ALA A 268 -2.69 14.16 -27.41
N MET A 269 -2.36 12.93 -27.83
CA MET A 269 -1.18 12.66 -28.68
C MET A 269 -1.25 13.42 -29.99
N VAL A 270 -2.39 13.32 -30.69
CA VAL A 270 -2.61 13.99 -31.96
C VAL A 270 -2.53 15.51 -31.82
N ALA A 271 -3.14 16.07 -30.78
CA ALA A 271 -3.05 17.50 -30.48
C ALA A 271 -1.60 17.95 -30.28
N LYS A 272 -0.77 17.12 -29.64
CA LYS A 272 0.66 17.42 -29.50
C LYS A 272 1.38 17.43 -30.85
N TRP A 273 1.10 16.49 -31.75
CA TRP A 273 1.69 16.47 -33.10
C TRP A 273 1.33 17.72 -33.91
N VAL A 274 0.09 18.20 -33.80
CA VAL A 274 -0.36 19.45 -34.45
C VAL A 274 0.43 20.64 -33.89
N VAL A 275 0.51 20.77 -32.56
CA VAL A 275 1.24 21.85 -31.90
C VAL A 275 2.74 21.84 -32.23
N THR A 276 3.35 20.66 -32.33
CA THR A 276 4.78 20.54 -32.68
C THR A 276 5.05 20.63 -34.18
N GLY A 277 4.02 20.74 -35.03
CA GLY A 277 4.16 20.86 -36.48
C GLY A 277 4.70 19.59 -37.15
N GLU A 278 4.40 18.41 -36.62
CA GLU A 278 4.81 17.13 -37.22
C GLU A 278 4.27 16.99 -38.66
N LYS A 279 5.07 16.44 -39.56
CA LYS A 279 4.68 16.29 -40.97
C LYS A 279 3.85 15.04 -41.16
N LEU A 280 2.80 15.16 -42.00
CA LEU A 280 1.91 14.03 -42.30
C LEU A 280 2.67 12.82 -42.85
N ALA A 281 3.63 13.03 -43.77
CA ALA A 281 4.41 11.95 -44.36
C ALA A 281 5.27 11.20 -43.31
N ASP A 282 5.87 11.94 -42.37
CA ASP A 282 6.70 11.36 -41.31
C ASP A 282 5.86 10.53 -40.34
N LEU A 283 4.66 11.02 -39.99
CA LEU A 283 3.71 10.28 -39.18
C LEU A 283 3.20 9.02 -39.91
N GLN A 284 2.86 9.12 -41.19
CA GLN A 284 2.44 7.96 -41.99
C GLN A 284 3.51 6.88 -42.04
N LEU A 285 4.79 7.26 -42.21
CA LEU A 285 5.90 6.32 -42.17
C LEU A 285 6.09 5.71 -40.78
N ARG A 286 6.03 6.54 -39.72
CA ARG A 286 6.21 6.10 -38.32
C ARG A 286 5.14 5.09 -37.90
N PHE A 287 3.90 5.23 -38.38
CA PHE A 287 2.75 4.43 -37.95
C PHE A 287 2.26 3.37 -38.97
N SER A 288 2.93 3.18 -40.11
CA SER A 288 2.44 2.32 -41.23
C SER A 288 2.19 0.85 -40.89
N HIS A 289 2.87 0.32 -39.87
CA HIS A 289 2.76 -1.09 -39.44
C HIS A 289 2.33 -1.22 -37.98
N VAL A 290 1.74 -0.16 -37.43
CA VAL A 290 1.27 -0.13 -36.05
C VAL A 290 -0.22 -0.39 -36.07
N LYS A 291 -0.70 -1.31 -35.21
CA LYS A 291 -2.13 -1.51 -34.99
C LYS A 291 -2.80 -0.16 -34.72
N ASN A 292 -3.91 0.12 -35.37
CA ASN A 292 -4.62 1.41 -35.28
C ASN A 292 -3.77 2.65 -35.64
N GLY A 293 -2.67 2.49 -36.36
CA GLY A 293 -1.85 3.61 -36.86
C GLY A 293 -2.64 4.52 -37.79
N ASP A 294 -3.38 3.94 -38.74
CA ASP A 294 -4.23 4.70 -39.69
C ASP A 294 -5.30 5.54 -38.99
N GLU A 295 -5.86 5.03 -37.88
CA GLU A 295 -6.80 5.77 -37.03
C GLU A 295 -6.17 7.06 -36.49
N MET A 296 -4.92 6.97 -35.99
CA MET A 296 -4.19 8.12 -35.46
C MET A 296 -3.87 9.14 -36.55
N ILE A 297 -3.50 8.67 -37.75
CA ILE A 297 -3.26 9.54 -38.92
C ILE A 297 -4.55 10.25 -39.33
N GLN A 298 -5.69 9.55 -39.29
CA GLN A 298 -6.98 10.14 -39.61
C GLN A 298 -7.37 11.23 -38.61
N ARG A 299 -7.27 10.96 -37.31
CA ARG A 299 -7.49 11.95 -36.25
C ARG A 299 -6.61 13.19 -36.44
N PHE A 300 -5.34 13.01 -36.82
CA PHE A 300 -4.42 14.12 -37.09
C PHE A 300 -4.85 14.98 -38.28
N LYS A 301 -5.27 14.37 -39.39
CA LYS A 301 -5.79 15.12 -40.55
C LYS A 301 -7.03 15.93 -40.19
N GLU A 302 -7.94 15.35 -39.41
CA GLU A 302 -9.17 16.00 -38.99
C GLU A 302 -8.89 17.19 -38.07
N LEU A 303 -8.08 17.00 -37.03
CA LEU A 303 -7.75 18.07 -36.09
C LEU A 303 -6.98 19.21 -36.77
N LYS A 304 -6.05 18.90 -37.67
CA LYS A 304 -5.29 19.90 -38.40
C LYS A 304 -6.20 20.77 -39.29
N LYS A 305 -7.12 20.17 -40.04
CA LYS A 305 -8.12 20.90 -40.84
C LYS A 305 -8.97 21.85 -39.99
N VAL A 306 -9.40 21.40 -38.81
CA VAL A 306 -10.17 22.26 -37.90
C VAL A 306 -9.34 23.45 -37.45
N SER A 307 -8.08 23.24 -37.03
CA SER A 307 -7.21 24.32 -36.57
C SER A 307 -6.89 25.38 -37.64
N GLU A 308 -6.76 24.96 -38.89
CA GLU A 308 -6.50 25.84 -40.05
C GLU A 308 -7.73 26.67 -40.45
N ASN A 309 -8.94 26.19 -40.18
CA ASN A 309 -10.19 26.90 -40.47
C ASN A 309 -10.60 27.90 -39.36
N THR A 310 -9.99 27.82 -38.18
CA THR A 310 -10.30 28.65 -37.01
C THR A 310 -9.24 29.71 -36.69
N SER A 311 -8.12 29.74 -37.44
CA SER A 311 -7.03 30.74 -37.30
C SER A 311 -7.13 31.79 -38.39
#